data_AF-A0A6A4ZD56-F1
#
_entry.id   AF-A0A6A4ZD56-F1
#
_cell.length_a   1.000
_cell.length_b   1.000
_cell.length_c   1.000
_cell.angle_alpha   90.00
_cell.angle_beta   90.00
_cell.angle_gamma   90.00
#
_symmetry.space_group_name_H-M   'P 1'
#
loop_
_entity.id
_entity.type
_entity.pdbx_description
1 polymer ?
#
loop_
_entity_poly.entity_id
_entity_poly.type
_entity_poly.pdbx_seq_one_letter_code
_entity_poly.pdbx_strand_id
1 'polypeptide(L)'
;LKLDDPNSAALVAKYGYLQARDTPAALDEPIYIMGHPAIKPKRFALLNDDGKPAKITNTSTPSRCSETDTYGYNVDTEGGSSGSPVLGVSDNKVVALHNCGGCTASGGQNTGNKMHKIVALLKEKKLLPKDAVAGGAC
;
A
#
# COMPACT_ATOMS: atom_id res chain seq x y z
N LEU A 1 3.88 15.86 21.11
CA LEU A 1 2.76 15.20 20.41
C LEU A 1 2.39 13.98 21.26
N LYS A 2 1.19 13.92 21.82
CA LYS A 2 0.70 12.64 22.39
C LYS A 2 0.37 11.73 21.22
N LEU A 3 0.98 10.55 21.17
CA LEU A 3 0.70 9.54 20.14
C LEU A 3 -0.59 8.78 20.46
N ASP A 4 -0.96 8.77 21.73
CA ASP A 4 -2.13 8.15 22.33
C ASP A 4 -3.23 9.19 22.54
N ASP A 5 -4.15 9.26 21.58
CA ASP A 5 -5.47 9.86 21.79
C ASP A 5 -6.46 8.72 22.06
N PRO A 6 -7.05 8.62 23.26
CA PRO A 6 -7.99 7.56 23.57
C PRO A 6 -9.32 7.70 22.80
N ASN A 7 -9.60 8.85 22.19
CA ASN A 7 -10.82 9.10 21.44
C ASN A 7 -10.65 8.81 19.94
N SER A 8 -10.43 7.55 19.61
CA SER A 8 -10.28 7.06 18.23
C SER A 8 -11.50 7.41 17.35
N ALA A 9 -12.71 7.45 17.92
CA ALA A 9 -13.93 7.83 17.19
C ALA A 9 -13.90 9.28 16.70
N ALA A 10 -13.47 10.22 17.54
CA ALA A 10 -13.32 11.62 17.14
C ALA A 10 -12.22 11.81 16.09
N LEU A 11 -11.12 11.06 16.18
CA LEU A 11 -10.05 11.09 15.17
C LEU A 11 -10.53 10.56 13.83
N VAL A 12 -11.26 9.44 13.81
CA VAL A 12 -11.87 8.89 12.59
C VAL A 12 -12.87 9.87 11.99
N ALA A 13 -13.72 10.49 12.82
CA ALA A 13 -14.67 11.50 12.33
C ALA A 13 -13.97 12.72 11.71
N LYS A 14 -12.81 13.11 12.26
CA LYS A 14 -12.06 14.29 11.80
C LYS A 14 -11.18 14.03 10.57
N TYR A 15 -10.46 12.91 10.54
CA TYR A 15 -9.43 12.63 9.53
C TYR A 15 -9.78 11.47 8.60
N GLY A 16 -10.81 10.70 8.92
CA GLY A 16 -11.14 9.47 8.21
C GLY A 16 -10.10 8.37 8.42
N TYR A 17 -10.18 7.36 7.56
CA TYR A 17 -9.23 6.26 7.48
C TYR A 17 -9.16 5.78 6.03
N LEU A 18 -8.08 5.07 5.71
CA LEU A 18 -7.93 4.45 4.41
C LEU A 18 -8.74 3.15 4.34
N GLN A 19 -9.38 2.92 3.21
CA GLN A 19 -10.09 1.68 2.94
C GLN A 19 -9.28 0.80 2.00
N ALA A 20 -9.31 -0.50 2.27
CA ALA A 20 -8.76 -1.52 1.40
C ALA A 20 -9.59 -1.68 0.13
N ARG A 21 -8.92 -2.02 -0.97
CA ARG A 21 -9.56 -2.51 -2.18
C ARG A 21 -9.60 -4.04 -2.16
N ASP A 22 -10.77 -4.61 -2.39
CA ASP A 22 -10.94 -6.07 -2.43
C ASP A 22 -10.85 -6.67 -3.84
N THR A 23 -10.63 -5.83 -4.85
CA THR A 23 -10.29 -6.24 -6.20
C THR A 23 -8.78 -6.15 -6.47
N PRO A 24 -8.21 -7.07 -7.30
CA PRO A 24 -6.81 -7.00 -7.70
C PRO A 24 -6.46 -5.70 -8.43
N ALA A 25 -5.26 -5.19 -8.19
CA ALA A 25 -4.65 -4.18 -9.05
C ALA A 25 -4.23 -4.74 -10.40
N ALA A 26 -4.38 -3.91 -11.44
CA ALA A 26 -4.01 -4.24 -12.81
C ALA A 26 -2.54 -3.93 -13.07
N LEU A 27 -1.97 -4.56 -14.11
CA LEU A 27 -0.68 -4.15 -14.66
C LEU A 27 -0.79 -2.71 -15.19
N ASP A 28 0.28 -1.93 -15.04
CA ASP A 28 0.37 -0.52 -15.42
C ASP A 28 -0.57 0.42 -14.66
N GLU A 29 -1.29 -0.06 -13.65
CA GLU A 29 -2.15 0.76 -12.82
C GLU A 29 -1.32 1.83 -12.08
N PRO A 30 -1.64 3.13 -12.22
CA PRO A 30 -0.96 4.19 -11.49
C PRO A 30 -1.19 4.08 -9.99
N ILE A 31 -0.12 4.20 -9.22
CA ILE A 31 -0.14 4.08 -7.76
C ILE A 31 0.67 5.19 -7.10
N TYR A 32 0.48 5.34 -5.80
CA TYR A 32 1.37 6.11 -4.94
C TYR A 32 1.53 5.45 -3.58
N ILE A 33 2.62 5.78 -2.88
CA ILE A 33 2.90 5.31 -1.52
C ILE A 33 2.96 6.50 -0.56
N MET A 34 2.39 6.31 0.64
CA MET A 34 2.45 7.28 1.73
C MET A 34 3.16 6.65 2.93
N GLY A 35 4.27 7.23 3.38
CA GLY A 35 5.06 6.61 4.45
C GLY A 35 6.10 7.51 5.09
N HIS A 36 6.98 6.89 5.88
CA HIS A 36 8.05 7.53 6.65
C HIS A 36 9.44 7.00 6.24
N PRO A 37 9.88 7.25 4.99
CA PRO A 37 11.16 6.75 4.50
C PRO A 37 12.32 7.31 5.32
N ALA A 38 13.27 6.46 5.72
CA ALA A 38 14.41 6.77 6.58
C ALA A 38 14.06 7.60 7.82
N ILE A 39 12.92 7.31 8.47
CA ILE A 39 12.44 8.01 9.67
C ILE A 39 12.12 9.50 9.38
N LYS A 40 12.03 9.89 8.11
CA LYS A 40 11.68 11.25 7.70
C LYS A 40 10.19 11.52 8.00
N PRO A 41 9.79 12.80 8.07
CA PRO A 41 8.37 13.18 8.05
C PRO A 41 7.65 12.56 6.86
N LYS A 42 6.31 12.47 6.96
CA LYS A 42 5.46 11.85 5.94
C LYS A 42 5.83 12.33 4.53
N ARG A 43 6.11 11.39 3.64
CA ARG A 43 6.35 11.64 2.21
C ARG A 43 5.32 10.91 1.37
N PHE A 44 5.09 11.47 0.19
CA PHE A 44 4.31 10.87 -0.87
C PHE A 44 5.26 10.64 -2.05
N ALA A 45 5.34 9.40 -2.52
CA ALA A 45 6.03 9.10 -3.77
C ALA A 45 4.98 8.66 -4.80
N LEU A 46 4.87 9.46 -5.86
CA LEU A 46 3.86 9.30 -6.92
C LEU A 46 4.49 9.30 -8.32
N LEU A 47 5.69 9.85 -8.48
CA LEU A 47 6.37 10.04 -9.75
C LEU A 47 7.72 9.33 -9.71
N ASN A 48 8.18 8.85 -10.85
CA ASN A 48 9.56 8.40 -11.04
C ASN A 48 10.44 9.59 -11.43
N ASP A 49 11.76 9.37 -11.49
CA ASP A 49 12.75 10.37 -11.91
C ASP A 49 12.48 10.96 -13.31
N ASP A 50 11.80 10.23 -14.20
CA ASP A 50 11.40 10.69 -15.53
C ASP A 50 10.10 11.53 -15.54
N GLY A 51 9.55 11.84 -14.37
CA GLY A 51 8.34 12.62 -14.17
C GLY A 51 7.04 11.85 -14.46
N LYS A 52 7.10 10.57 -14.85
CA LYS A 52 5.90 9.76 -15.08
C LYS A 52 5.36 9.17 -13.78
N PRO A 53 4.05 8.87 -13.71
CA PRO A 53 3.47 8.20 -12.56
C PRO A 53 4.17 6.87 -12.22
N ALA A 54 4.34 6.61 -10.93
CA ALA A 54 4.64 5.27 -10.43
C ALA A 54 3.44 4.35 -10.72
N LYS A 55 3.72 3.07 -10.98
CA LYS A 55 2.72 2.10 -11.40
C LYS A 55 3.05 0.68 -10.95
N ILE A 56 2.04 -0.19 -11.01
CA ILE A 56 2.24 -1.63 -10.93
C ILE A 56 3.02 -2.09 -12.17
N THR A 57 4.17 -2.72 -11.96
CA THR A 57 5.04 -3.27 -13.02
C THR A 57 4.95 -4.78 -13.12
N ASN A 58 4.44 -5.45 -12.08
CA ASN A 58 4.20 -6.89 -12.10
C ASN A 58 3.03 -7.25 -11.17
N THR A 59 2.11 -8.09 -11.65
CA THR A 59 0.93 -8.50 -10.89
C THR A 59 1.15 -9.77 -10.05
N SER A 60 2.27 -10.49 -10.23
CA SER A 60 2.59 -11.72 -9.52
C SER A 60 4.09 -12.01 -9.58
N THR A 61 4.82 -11.64 -8.53
CA THR A 61 6.29 -11.78 -8.51
C THR A 61 6.81 -12.14 -7.11
N PRO A 62 7.90 -12.91 -7.01
CA PRO A 62 8.55 -13.13 -5.73
C PRO A 62 9.18 -11.84 -5.21
N SER A 63 9.16 -11.68 -3.89
CA SER A 63 9.85 -10.62 -3.19
C SER A 63 11.25 -11.06 -2.76
N ARG A 64 12.16 -10.10 -2.57
CA ARG A 64 13.45 -10.32 -1.92
C ARG A 64 13.30 -10.67 -0.43
N CYS A 65 12.11 -10.48 0.13
CA CYS A 65 11.75 -10.78 1.52
C CYS A 65 11.06 -12.16 1.68
N SER A 66 11.24 -13.06 0.71
CA SER A 66 10.80 -14.47 0.71
C SER A 66 9.31 -14.73 0.40
N GLU A 67 8.50 -13.71 0.16
CA GLU A 67 7.14 -13.92 -0.37
C GLU A 67 7.19 -14.40 -1.82
N THR A 68 6.35 -15.37 -2.16
CA THR A 68 6.32 -15.97 -3.50
C THR A 68 5.38 -15.25 -4.47
N ASP A 69 4.43 -14.47 -3.94
CA ASP A 69 3.44 -13.76 -4.74
C ASP A 69 3.11 -12.37 -4.19
N THR A 70 3.68 -11.35 -4.82
CA THR A 70 3.50 -9.93 -4.49
C THR A 70 3.18 -9.10 -5.73
N TYR A 71 2.73 -7.87 -5.53
CA TYR A 71 2.80 -6.85 -6.58
C TYR A 71 4.22 -6.32 -6.68
N GLY A 72 4.74 -6.18 -7.89
CA GLY A 72 5.95 -5.43 -8.20
C GLY A 72 5.58 -4.03 -8.71
N TYR A 73 6.35 -3.02 -8.32
CA TYR A 73 6.16 -1.64 -8.75
C TYR A 73 7.45 -0.82 -8.68
N ASN A 74 7.43 0.34 -9.33
CA ASN A 74 8.57 1.24 -9.51
C ASN A 74 8.53 2.51 -8.64
N VAL A 75 7.78 2.52 -7.54
CA VAL A 75 7.72 3.68 -6.63
C VAL A 75 8.98 3.79 -5.78
N ASP A 76 9.47 4.99 -5.50
CA ASP A 76 10.63 5.18 -4.62
C ASP A 76 10.35 4.80 -3.17
N THR A 77 11.29 4.05 -2.57
CA THR A 77 11.22 3.62 -1.16
C THR A 77 12.60 3.64 -0.52
N GLU A 78 12.65 3.92 0.78
CA GLU A 78 13.86 3.79 1.60
C GLU A 78 13.57 2.85 2.77
N GLY A 79 14.60 2.50 3.55
CA GLY A 79 14.38 1.79 4.82
C GLY A 79 13.37 2.54 5.70
N GLY A 80 12.42 1.82 6.31
CA GLY A 80 11.29 2.43 7.04
C GLY A 80 10.02 2.61 6.20
N SER A 81 10.06 2.39 4.89
CA SER A 81 8.84 2.32 4.07
C SER A 81 8.04 1.03 4.30
N SER A 82 8.64 -0.06 4.80
CA SER A 82 7.95 -1.34 5.04
C SER A 82 6.71 -1.16 5.93
N GLY A 83 5.59 -1.72 5.49
CA GLY A 83 4.26 -1.56 6.10
C GLY A 83 3.43 -0.40 5.55
N SER A 84 4.03 0.52 4.77
CA SER A 84 3.31 1.66 4.22
C SER A 84 2.24 1.25 3.20
N PRO A 85 1.06 1.89 3.20
CA PRO A 85 0.02 1.63 2.22
C PRO A 85 0.44 2.11 0.83
N VAL A 86 0.21 1.26 -0.17
CA VAL A 86 0.25 1.59 -1.59
C VAL A 86 -1.18 1.78 -2.08
N LEU A 87 -1.47 2.90 -2.72
CA LEU A 87 -2.83 3.30 -3.09
C LEU A 87 -2.97 3.44 -4.60
N GLY A 88 -4.12 3.02 -5.12
CA GLY A 88 -4.51 3.28 -6.50
C GLY A 88 -4.85 4.75 -6.69
N VAL A 89 -4.31 5.38 -7.73
CA VAL A 89 -4.56 6.82 -7.98
C VAL A 89 -6.02 7.10 -8.33
N SER A 90 -6.70 6.15 -8.98
CA SER A 90 -8.08 6.33 -9.46
C SER A 90 -9.12 6.33 -8.34
N ASP A 91 -8.88 5.61 -7.24
CA ASP A 91 -9.87 5.35 -6.20
C ASP A 91 -9.39 5.71 -4.78
N ASN A 92 -8.10 6.05 -4.62
CA ASN A 92 -7.43 6.29 -3.34
C ASN A 92 -7.61 5.15 -2.33
N LYS A 93 -7.74 3.91 -2.82
CA LYS A 93 -7.88 2.71 -1.99
C LYS A 93 -6.56 1.98 -1.88
N VAL A 94 -6.36 1.30 -0.76
CA VAL A 94 -5.13 0.53 -0.52
C VAL A 94 -5.16 -0.72 -1.39
N VAL A 95 -4.16 -0.86 -2.26
CA VAL A 95 -4.03 -1.98 -3.22
C VAL A 95 -2.95 -2.96 -2.80
N ALA A 96 -1.96 -2.49 -2.04
CA ALA A 96 -0.90 -3.30 -1.47
C ALA A 96 -0.38 -2.71 -0.15
N LEU A 97 0.27 -3.55 0.66
CA LEU A 97 1.14 -3.09 1.74
C LEU A 97 2.59 -3.29 1.32
N HIS A 98 3.39 -2.22 1.28
CA HIS A 98 4.80 -2.33 0.92
C HIS A 98 5.53 -3.25 1.90
N ASN A 99 6.25 -4.25 1.39
CA ASN A 99 6.94 -5.22 2.24
C ASN A 99 8.45 -5.16 2.08
N CYS A 100 8.93 -5.02 0.84
CA CYS A 100 10.33 -5.16 0.52
C CYS A 100 10.78 -4.15 -0.54
N GLY A 101 11.92 -3.53 -0.27
CA GLY A 101 12.68 -2.79 -1.25
C GLY A 101 13.45 -3.73 -2.18
N GLY A 102 13.82 -3.23 -3.35
CA GLY A 102 14.63 -4.00 -4.29
C GLY A 102 14.95 -3.29 -5.59
N CYS A 103 14.46 -2.07 -5.78
CA CYS A 103 14.81 -1.23 -6.91
C CYS A 103 16.19 -0.58 -6.67
N THR A 104 17.15 -0.86 -7.54
CA THR A 104 18.48 -0.24 -7.55
C THR A 104 18.79 0.27 -8.95
N ALA A 105 19.88 1.04 -9.10
CA ALA A 105 20.38 1.47 -10.41
C ALA A 105 20.73 0.31 -11.35
N SER A 106 20.98 -0.89 -10.82
CA SER A 106 21.26 -2.12 -11.57
C SER A 106 20.02 -3.00 -11.80
N GLY A 107 18.84 -2.51 -11.44
CA GLY A 107 17.56 -3.18 -11.64
C GLY A 107 16.90 -3.70 -10.37
N GLY A 108 15.85 -4.50 -10.54
CA GLY A 108 14.97 -4.94 -9.47
C GLY A 108 13.75 -4.04 -9.31
N GLN A 109 12.92 -4.35 -8.32
CA GLN A 109 11.62 -3.72 -8.12
C GLN A 109 11.28 -3.69 -6.64
N ASN A 110 10.45 -2.73 -6.25
CA ASN A 110 9.85 -2.73 -4.93
C ASN A 110 8.61 -3.62 -4.97
N THR A 111 8.30 -4.26 -3.83
CA THR A 111 7.19 -5.20 -3.75
C THR A 111 6.21 -4.85 -2.64
N GLY A 112 4.97 -5.31 -2.80
CA GLY A 112 3.95 -5.21 -1.78
C GLY A 112 3.01 -6.40 -1.72
N ASN A 113 2.62 -6.76 -0.50
CA ASN A 113 1.63 -7.78 -0.22
C ASN A 113 0.26 -7.33 -0.73
N LYS A 114 -0.40 -8.21 -1.48
CA LYS A 114 -1.64 -7.91 -2.21
C LYS A 114 -2.81 -7.65 -1.24
N MET A 115 -3.38 -6.46 -1.27
CA MET A 115 -4.44 -6.09 -0.31
C MET A 115 -5.69 -6.97 -0.45
N HIS A 116 -6.09 -7.29 -1.68
CA HIS A 116 -7.25 -8.18 -1.91
C HIS A 116 -7.08 -9.58 -1.28
N LYS A 117 -5.85 -10.12 -1.22
CA LYS A 117 -5.57 -11.40 -0.55
C LYS A 117 -5.66 -11.29 0.97
N ILE A 118 -5.13 -10.20 1.53
CA ILE A 118 -5.25 -9.92 2.97
C ILE A 118 -6.73 -9.73 3.34
N VAL A 119 -7.51 -9.00 2.53
CA VAL A 119 -8.95 -8.86 2.73
C VAL A 119 -9.64 -10.21 2.70
N ALA A 120 -9.36 -11.06 1.70
CA ALA A 120 -9.94 -12.41 1.62
C ALA A 120 -9.62 -13.26 2.87
N LEU A 121 -8.36 -13.25 3.32
CA LEU A 121 -7.91 -13.93 4.53
C LEU A 121 -8.65 -13.44 5.79
N LEU A 122 -8.80 -12.12 5.94
CA LEU A 122 -9.49 -11.54 7.09
C LEU A 122 -11.00 -11.81 7.05
N LYS A 123 -11.63 -11.82 5.87
CA LYS A 123 -13.03 -12.23 5.69
C LYS A 123 -13.21 -13.70 6.12
N GLU A 124 -12.35 -14.60 5.64
CA GLU A 124 -12.37 -16.03 5.99
C GLU A 124 -12.24 -16.25 7.51
N LYS A 125 -11.31 -15.53 8.14
CA LYS A 125 -11.08 -15.61 9.59
C LYS A 125 -12.12 -14.86 10.42
N LYS A 126 -13.08 -14.15 9.82
CA LYS A 126 -14.04 -13.27 10.49
C LYS A 126 -13.35 -12.18 11.34
N LEU A 127 -12.22 -11.67 10.84
CA LEU A 127 -11.40 -10.64 11.48
C LEU A 127 -11.34 -9.33 10.67
N LEU A 128 -12.07 -9.23 9.55
CA LEU A 128 -12.11 -8.01 8.77
C LEU A 128 -12.81 -6.90 9.58
N PRO A 129 -12.15 -5.76 9.85
CA PRO A 129 -12.80 -4.68 10.58
C PRO A 129 -14.01 -4.15 9.81
N LYS A 130 -15.00 -3.64 10.55
CA LYS A 130 -16.16 -2.98 9.95
C LYS A 130 -15.69 -1.81 9.07
N ASP A 131 -16.32 -1.65 7.91
CA ASP A 131 -16.09 -0.57 6.94
C ASP A 131 -14.65 -0.52 6.35
N ALA A 132 -13.85 -1.56 6.57
CA ALA A 132 -12.46 -1.64 6.12
C ALA A 132 -12.30 -1.70 4.60
N VAL A 133 -13.31 -2.15 3.86
CA VAL A 133 -13.28 -2.30 2.40
C VAL A 133 -14.21 -1.29 1.76
N ALA A 134 -13.72 -0.56 0.77
CA ALA A 134 -14.52 0.37 0.01
C ALA A 134 -15.52 -0.37 -0.88
N GLY A 135 -16.80 -0.01 -0.82
CA GLY A 135 -17.83 -0.64 -1.64
C GLY A 135 -18.37 -1.96 -1.06
N GLY A 136 -18.17 -2.23 0.24
CA GLY A 136 -18.97 -3.23 0.93
C GLY A 136 -20.45 -2.89 0.77
N ALA A 137 -21.17 -3.72 0.01
CA ALA A 137 -22.60 -3.56 -0.21
C ALA A 137 -23.33 -3.47 1.14
N CYS A 138 -24.24 -2.49 1.22
CA CYS A 138 -25.29 -2.46 2.23
C CYS A 138 -26.16 -3.72 2.13
#